data_AF-A0A3C1YHZ5-F1
#
_entry.id   AF-A0A3C1YHZ5-F1
#
_cell.length_a   1.000
_cell.length_b   1.000
_cell.length_c   1.000
_cell.angle_alpha   90.00
_cell.angle_beta   90.00
_cell.angle_gamma   90.00
#
_symmetry.space_group_name_H-M   'P 1'
#
loop_
_entity.id
_entity.type
_entity.pdbx_description
1 polymer ?
#
loop_
_entity_poly.entity_id
_entity_poly.type
_entity_poly.pdbx_seq_one_letter_code
_entity_poly.pdbx_strand_id
1 'polypeptide(L)'
;MKELEGALSKEEIAQVEEFSKKIDINNTNAIIQYGAGPQKKMADFSEKTLENVRSKDLGEVGGLLSGLVTEIKGFDIEDEKGSGLFGFFKKKANSLTEIKARYDKVEVNVDKIVKSLDKHQITLLKDVAMLDQMYALNQTYYKELSMYILAGKKKIQHMKTVDLPELQKKAQESGSAEDAQKANDMSAMITRFEKKVNDLMLTRMIAIQTAPQ
;
A
#
# COMPACT_ATOMS: atom_id res chain seq x y z
N MET A 1 14.06 -14.99 14.35
CA MET A 1 14.80 -15.40 13.14
C MET A 1 13.95 -16.34 12.29
N LYS A 2 13.40 -17.44 12.86
CA LYS A 2 12.56 -18.40 12.11
C LYS A 2 11.40 -17.79 11.30
N GLU A 3 10.68 -16.80 11.82
CA GLU A 3 9.60 -16.12 11.07
C GLU A 3 10.10 -15.29 9.88
N LEU A 4 11.33 -14.75 9.96
CA LEU A 4 11.93 -13.98 8.86
C LEU A 4 12.50 -14.91 7.78
N GLU A 5 13.04 -16.06 8.19
CA GLU A 5 13.61 -17.07 7.30
C GLU A 5 12.54 -17.84 6.54
N GLY A 6 11.36 -18.08 7.14
CA GLY A 6 10.26 -18.78 6.48
C GLY A 6 9.63 -18.06 5.29
N ALA A 7 9.91 -16.76 5.14
CA ALA A 7 9.42 -15.93 4.03
C ALA A 7 10.41 -15.83 2.85
N LEU A 8 11.61 -16.44 2.98
CA LEU A 8 12.70 -16.33 2.02
C LEU A 8 13.00 -17.68 1.34
N SER A 9 13.44 -17.63 0.08
CA SER A 9 13.98 -18.79 -0.63
C SER A 9 15.34 -19.21 -0.08
N LYS A 10 15.81 -20.40 -0.45
CA LYS A 10 17.14 -20.87 -0.05
C LYS A 10 18.25 -19.97 -0.60
N GLU A 11 18.07 -19.50 -1.82
CA GLU A 11 18.99 -18.57 -2.49
C GLU A 11 19.01 -17.22 -1.77
N GLU A 12 17.85 -16.69 -1.37
CA GLU A 12 17.74 -15.45 -0.59
C GLU A 12 18.40 -15.59 0.79
N ILE A 13 18.24 -16.75 1.46
CA ILE A 13 18.94 -17.03 2.72
C ILE A 13 20.46 -17.08 2.53
N ALA A 14 20.93 -17.67 1.42
CA ALA A 14 22.36 -17.68 1.10
C ALA A 14 22.90 -16.27 0.83
N GLN A 15 22.15 -15.43 0.11
CA GLN A 15 22.48 -14.02 -0.10
C GLN A 15 22.53 -13.24 1.22
N VAL A 16 21.60 -13.50 2.14
CA VAL A 16 21.61 -12.89 3.48
C VAL A 16 22.88 -13.27 4.24
N GLU A 17 23.28 -14.55 4.17
CA GLU A 17 24.50 -15.02 4.82
C GLU A 17 25.74 -14.32 4.25
N GLU A 18 25.86 -14.26 2.92
CA GLU A 18 26.96 -13.56 2.26
C GLU A 18 26.97 -12.06 2.59
N PHE A 19 25.81 -11.42 2.54
CA PHE A 19 25.68 -10.00 2.83
C PHE A 19 26.05 -9.69 4.28
N SER A 20 25.62 -10.53 5.24
CA SER A 20 25.91 -10.34 6.67
C SER A 20 27.42 -10.23 6.97
N LYS A 21 28.25 -10.94 6.21
CA LYS A 21 29.71 -10.93 6.33
C LYS A 21 30.34 -9.65 5.80
N LYS A 22 29.70 -9.00 4.82
CA LYS A 22 30.16 -7.75 4.19
C LYS A 22 29.72 -6.50 4.92
N ILE A 23 28.86 -6.62 5.94
CA ILE A 23 28.40 -5.47 6.72
C ILE A 23 29.57 -4.91 7.52
N ASP A 24 29.98 -3.70 7.18
CA ASP A 24 30.94 -2.91 7.94
C ASP A 24 30.20 -1.84 8.76
N ILE A 25 30.37 -1.89 10.08
CA ILE A 25 29.78 -0.93 11.02
C ILE A 25 30.80 -0.03 11.71
N ASN A 26 32.08 -0.09 11.30
CA ASN A 26 33.14 0.74 11.87
C ASN A 26 32.95 2.23 11.55
N ASN A 27 32.04 2.56 10.63
CA ASN A 27 31.66 3.91 10.26
C ASN A 27 30.21 4.20 10.64
N THR A 28 29.99 5.24 11.46
CA THR A 28 28.66 5.71 11.85
C THR A 28 27.76 6.00 10.64
N ASN A 29 28.31 6.53 9.54
CA ASN A 29 27.54 6.78 8.32
C ASN A 29 27.07 5.46 7.67
N ALA A 30 27.88 4.40 7.72
CA ALA A 30 27.49 3.09 7.21
C ALA A 30 26.31 2.53 8.02
N ILE A 31 26.33 2.69 9.35
CA ILE A 31 25.20 2.34 10.22
C ILE A 31 23.95 3.14 9.84
N ILE A 32 24.06 4.47 9.68
CA ILE A 32 22.91 5.33 9.37
C ILE A 32 22.27 4.94 8.03
N GLN A 33 23.09 4.68 7.01
CA GLN A 33 22.64 4.34 5.66
C GLN A 33 22.20 2.88 5.52
N TYR A 34 22.47 2.03 6.50
CA TYR A 34 22.10 0.62 6.45
C TYR A 34 20.61 0.42 6.22
N GLY A 35 20.23 -0.22 5.11
CA GLY A 35 18.83 -0.47 4.78
C GLY A 35 18.00 0.79 4.46
N ALA A 36 18.61 1.97 4.30
CA ALA A 36 17.89 3.22 4.01
C ALA A 36 17.09 3.17 2.69
N GLY A 37 17.62 2.49 1.67
CA GLY A 37 16.93 2.30 0.39
C GLY A 37 15.63 1.50 0.53
N PRO A 38 15.67 0.24 1.01
CA PRO A 38 14.47 -0.55 1.29
C PRO A 38 13.51 0.12 2.28
N GLN A 39 14.03 0.78 3.32
CA GLN A 39 13.21 1.53 4.28
C GLN A 39 12.43 2.65 3.60
N LYS A 40 13.07 3.44 2.72
CA LYS A 40 12.41 4.50 1.95
C LYS A 40 11.37 3.95 0.98
N LYS A 41 11.71 2.93 0.19
CA LYS A 41 10.77 2.26 -0.73
C LYS A 41 9.50 1.82 -0.01
N MET A 42 9.66 1.27 1.20
CA MET A 42 8.55 0.81 2.03
C MET A 42 7.69 1.97 2.59
N ALA A 43 8.33 3.07 3.00
CA ALA A 43 7.63 4.27 3.46
C ALA A 43 6.83 4.91 2.31
N ASP A 44 7.47 5.11 1.14
CA ASP A 44 6.86 5.68 -0.06
C ASP A 44 5.65 4.83 -0.54
N PHE A 45 5.73 3.50 -0.38
CA PHE A 45 4.61 2.60 -0.66
C PHE A 45 3.40 2.87 0.25
N SER A 46 3.64 3.03 1.56
CA SER A 46 2.57 3.26 2.53
C SER A 46 1.83 4.57 2.25
N GLU A 47 2.56 5.61 1.85
CA GLU A 47 1.99 6.92 1.51
C GLU A 47 1.13 6.85 0.23
N LYS A 48 1.65 6.29 -0.86
CA LYS A 48 0.93 6.15 -2.14
C LYS A 48 -0.34 5.30 -2.02
N THR A 49 -0.33 4.29 -1.15
CA THR A 49 -1.53 3.48 -0.87
C THR A 49 -2.64 4.32 -0.26
N LEU A 50 -2.32 5.14 0.74
CA LEU A 50 -3.30 5.97 1.45
C LEU A 50 -3.93 7.03 0.53
N GLU A 51 -3.15 7.61 -0.38
CA GLU A 51 -3.65 8.61 -1.33
C GLU A 51 -4.69 8.03 -2.30
N ASN A 52 -4.43 6.84 -2.86
CA ASN A 52 -5.28 6.22 -3.86
C ASN A 52 -6.58 5.62 -3.30
N VAL A 53 -6.59 5.18 -2.03
CA VAL A 53 -7.80 4.64 -1.39
C VAL A 53 -8.80 5.75 -1.03
N ARG A 54 -8.33 7.00 -0.86
CA ARG A 54 -9.17 8.13 -0.44
C ARG A 54 -10.06 8.71 -1.55
N SER A 55 -9.80 8.40 -2.82
CA SER A 55 -10.49 9.05 -3.96
C SER A 55 -11.67 8.25 -4.54
N LYS A 56 -12.37 7.42 -3.76
CA LYS A 56 -13.51 6.65 -4.28
C LYS A 56 -14.83 7.44 -4.21
N ASP A 57 -15.05 8.27 -5.22
CA ASP A 57 -16.32 8.93 -5.51
C ASP A 57 -17.35 7.92 -6.05
N LEU A 58 -18.08 7.27 -5.15
CA LEU A 58 -19.29 6.49 -5.48
C LEU A 58 -20.54 7.38 -5.60
N GLY A 59 -20.41 8.71 -5.46
CA GLY A 59 -21.53 9.64 -5.43
C GLY A 59 -22.22 9.88 -6.77
N GLU A 60 -21.47 9.88 -7.89
CA GLU A 60 -21.98 10.32 -9.19
C GLU A 60 -22.97 9.32 -9.82
N VAL A 61 -22.71 8.02 -9.70
CA VAL A 61 -23.60 6.96 -10.24
C VAL A 61 -24.89 6.85 -9.43
N GLY A 62 -24.82 7.01 -8.11
CA GLY A 62 -26.00 7.04 -7.24
C GLY A 62 -26.96 8.18 -7.59
N GLY A 63 -26.41 9.34 -8.00
CA GLY A 63 -27.18 10.48 -8.51
C GLY A 63 -27.92 10.18 -9.81
N LEU A 64 -27.25 9.54 -10.78
CA LEU A 64 -27.84 9.20 -12.08
C LEU A 64 -28.96 8.15 -11.96
N LEU A 65 -28.77 7.13 -11.12
CA LEU A 65 -29.79 6.10 -10.85
C LEU A 65 -31.04 6.70 -10.19
N SER A 66 -30.85 7.62 -9.24
CA SER A 66 -31.95 8.33 -8.58
C SER A 66 -32.75 9.20 -9.56
N GLY A 67 -32.07 9.83 -10.52
CA GLY A 67 -32.69 10.59 -11.60
C GLY A 67 -33.60 9.75 -12.49
N LEU A 68 -33.14 8.56 -12.90
CA LEU A 68 -33.94 7.63 -13.71
C LEU A 68 -35.19 7.15 -12.94
N VAL A 69 -35.06 6.77 -11.67
CA VAL A 69 -36.21 6.34 -10.85
C VAL A 69 -37.24 7.46 -10.72
N THR A 70 -36.79 8.70 -10.57
CA THR A 70 -37.68 9.88 -10.48
C THR A 70 -38.42 10.10 -11.80
N GLU A 71 -37.72 9.96 -12.93
CA GLU A 71 -38.32 10.09 -14.25
C GLU A 71 -39.36 9.00 -14.51
N ILE A 72 -39.06 7.73 -14.18
CA ILE A 72 -39.99 6.60 -14.28
C ILE A 72 -41.22 6.81 -13.39
N LYS A 73 -41.06 7.25 -12.14
CA LYS A 73 -42.20 7.55 -11.25
C LYS A 73 -43.05 8.73 -11.73
N GLY A 74 -42.47 9.64 -12.50
CA GLY A 74 -43.21 10.72 -13.17
C GLY A 74 -44.21 10.20 -14.21
N PHE A 75 -43.99 9.02 -14.80
CA PHE A 75 -44.95 8.39 -15.73
C PHE A 75 -46.28 8.06 -15.03
N ASP A 76 -46.25 7.54 -13.80
CA ASP A 76 -47.46 7.13 -13.06
C ASP A 76 -48.31 8.31 -12.56
N ILE A 77 -47.70 9.49 -12.37
CA ILE A 77 -48.37 10.64 -11.71
C ILE A 77 -49.10 11.55 -12.73
N GLU A 78 -48.67 11.59 -13.99
CA GLU A 78 -49.27 12.45 -15.01
C GLU A 78 -50.48 11.81 -15.72
N ASP A 79 -50.65 10.49 -15.64
CA ASP A 79 -51.80 9.78 -16.22
C ASP A 79 -53.12 9.95 -15.42
N GLU A 80 -53.08 10.42 -14.17
CA GLU A 80 -54.27 10.50 -13.30
C GLU A 80 -55.04 11.84 -13.31
N LYS A 81 -54.64 12.87 -14.07
CA LYS A 81 -55.31 14.19 -14.03
C LYS A 81 -56.00 14.59 -15.33
N GLY A 82 -57.28 14.26 -15.46
CA GLY A 82 -58.13 14.86 -16.50
C GLY A 82 -59.59 14.42 -16.55
N SER A 83 -60.43 14.89 -15.63
CA SER A 83 -61.90 14.82 -15.75
C SER A 83 -62.44 16.04 -16.54
N GLY A 84 -62.98 15.83 -17.75
CA GLY A 84 -63.74 16.84 -18.52
C GLY A 84 -64.07 16.45 -19.97
N LEU A 85 -65.36 16.39 -20.31
CA LEU A 85 -65.94 15.77 -21.52
C LEU A 85 -65.70 16.46 -22.88
N PHE A 86 -64.86 17.50 -22.98
CA PHE A 86 -64.58 18.20 -24.26
C PHE A 86 -63.12 18.17 -24.74
N GLY A 87 -62.22 17.45 -24.06
CA GLY A 87 -60.77 17.44 -24.36
C GLY A 87 -60.25 16.28 -25.24
N PHE A 88 -61.11 15.35 -25.66
CA PHE A 88 -60.66 14.01 -26.10
C PHE A 88 -60.00 13.93 -27.49
N PHE A 89 -60.23 14.87 -28.40
CA PHE A 89 -59.73 14.76 -29.78
C PHE A 89 -58.45 15.55 -30.09
N LYS A 90 -58.12 16.60 -29.31
CA LYS A 90 -56.82 17.31 -29.42
C LYS A 90 -55.73 16.71 -28.52
N LYS A 91 -56.11 16.02 -27.42
CA LYS A 91 -55.15 15.39 -26.50
C LYS A 91 -54.43 14.18 -27.09
N LYS A 92 -55.03 13.40 -28.00
CA LYS A 92 -54.39 12.16 -28.53
C LYS A 92 -53.16 12.41 -29.42
N ALA A 93 -53.15 13.48 -30.21
CA ALA A 93 -52.00 13.79 -31.07
C ALA A 93 -50.84 14.44 -30.29
N ASN A 94 -51.16 15.30 -29.31
CA ASN A 94 -50.17 15.83 -28.38
C ASN A 94 -49.65 14.74 -27.44
N SER A 95 -50.50 13.83 -26.95
CA SER A 95 -50.08 12.74 -26.06
C SER A 95 -49.14 11.76 -26.74
N LEU A 96 -49.33 11.43 -28.02
CA LEU A 96 -48.39 10.57 -28.77
C LEU A 96 -47.01 11.22 -28.94
N THR A 97 -46.99 12.51 -29.27
CA THR A 97 -45.74 13.28 -29.42
C THR A 97 -45.03 13.45 -28.08
N GLU A 98 -45.80 13.66 -27.02
CA GLU A 98 -45.33 13.82 -25.64
C GLU A 98 -44.84 12.50 -25.04
N ILE A 99 -45.54 11.39 -25.26
CA ILE A 99 -45.10 10.03 -24.91
C ILE A 99 -43.80 9.69 -25.64
N LYS A 100 -43.69 10.00 -26.94
CA LYS A 100 -42.46 9.79 -27.70
C LYS A 100 -41.30 10.62 -27.13
N ALA A 101 -41.50 11.91 -26.89
CA ALA A 101 -40.48 12.77 -26.29
C ALA A 101 -40.05 12.30 -24.88
N ARG A 102 -40.97 11.75 -24.09
CA ARG A 102 -40.69 11.13 -22.77
C ARG A 102 -39.91 9.83 -22.91
N TYR A 103 -40.26 8.99 -23.87
CA TYR A 103 -39.53 7.75 -24.17
C TYR A 103 -38.10 8.06 -24.64
N ASP A 104 -37.95 8.99 -25.59
CA ASP A 104 -36.65 9.47 -26.07
C ASP A 104 -35.79 10.01 -24.90
N LYS A 105 -36.42 10.63 -23.89
CA LYS A 105 -35.73 11.16 -22.69
C LYS A 105 -35.27 10.06 -21.74
N VAL A 106 -36.10 9.04 -21.50
CA VAL A 106 -35.70 7.85 -20.73
C VAL A 106 -34.59 7.10 -21.45
N GLU A 107 -34.70 6.93 -22.78
CA GLU A 107 -33.66 6.30 -23.60
C GLU A 107 -32.33 7.04 -23.47
N VAL A 108 -32.31 8.36 -23.59
CA VAL A 108 -31.10 9.19 -23.38
C VAL A 108 -30.54 9.06 -21.96
N ASN A 109 -31.38 8.94 -20.94
CA ASN A 109 -30.92 8.77 -19.56
C ASN A 109 -30.40 7.37 -19.26
N VAL A 110 -31.02 6.33 -19.84
CA VAL A 110 -30.49 4.96 -19.83
C VAL A 110 -29.14 4.91 -20.53
N ASP A 111 -29.01 5.53 -21.70
CA ASP A 111 -27.74 5.62 -22.45
C ASP A 111 -26.63 6.31 -21.65
N LYS A 112 -26.96 7.37 -20.90
CA LYS A 112 -26.02 8.03 -19.99
C LYS A 112 -25.59 7.12 -18.84
N ILE A 113 -26.53 6.36 -18.27
CA ILE A 113 -26.23 5.40 -17.21
C ILE A 113 -25.30 4.30 -17.73
N VAL A 114 -25.59 3.72 -18.90
CA VAL A 114 -24.73 2.71 -19.54
C VAL A 114 -23.32 3.26 -19.75
N LYS A 115 -23.18 4.44 -20.36
CA LYS A 115 -21.86 5.09 -20.56
C LYS A 115 -21.13 5.38 -19.25
N SER A 116 -21.86 5.77 -18.20
CA SER A 116 -21.29 6.01 -16.87
C SER A 116 -20.81 4.72 -16.20
N LEU A 117 -21.59 3.65 -16.32
CA LEU A 117 -21.25 2.31 -15.84
C LEU A 117 -20.04 1.74 -16.59
N ASP A 118 -19.98 1.87 -17.92
CA ASP A 118 -18.84 1.45 -18.73
C ASP A 118 -17.55 2.20 -18.32
N LYS A 119 -17.65 3.52 -18.10
CA LYS A 119 -16.53 4.33 -17.60
C LYS A 119 -16.08 3.86 -16.21
N HIS A 120 -17.02 3.57 -15.31
CA HIS A 120 -16.73 3.04 -13.97
C HIS A 120 -16.10 1.65 -14.02
N GLN A 121 -16.57 0.78 -14.91
CA GLN A 121 -15.99 -0.55 -15.12
C GLN A 121 -14.52 -0.43 -15.56
N ILE A 122 -14.21 0.48 -16.49
CA ILE A 122 -12.83 0.76 -16.91
C ILE A 122 -11.99 1.28 -15.73
N THR A 123 -12.55 2.16 -14.90
CA THR A 123 -11.86 2.65 -13.69
C THR A 123 -11.60 1.51 -12.71
N LEU A 124 -12.59 0.65 -12.42
CA LEU A 124 -12.42 -0.50 -11.52
C LEU A 124 -11.36 -1.47 -12.02
N LEU A 125 -11.31 -1.75 -13.33
CA LEU A 125 -10.27 -2.61 -13.91
C LEU A 125 -8.88 -1.99 -13.76
N LYS A 126 -8.75 -0.67 -13.93
CA LYS A 126 -7.49 0.05 -13.68
C LYS A 126 -7.09 0.00 -12.20
N ASP A 127 -8.05 0.17 -11.30
CA ASP A 127 -7.82 0.09 -9.85
C ASP A 127 -7.37 -1.31 -9.44
N VAL A 128 -8.00 -2.37 -9.96
CA VAL A 128 -7.58 -3.76 -9.70
C VAL A 128 -6.15 -4.00 -10.17
N ALA A 129 -5.83 -3.61 -11.42
CA ALA A 129 -4.47 -3.76 -11.93
C ALA A 129 -3.44 -2.95 -11.12
N MET A 130 -3.81 -1.75 -10.66
CA MET A 130 -2.98 -0.95 -9.78
C MET A 130 -2.77 -1.65 -8.42
N LEU A 131 -3.83 -2.16 -7.79
CA LEU A 131 -3.75 -2.90 -6.53
C LEU A 131 -2.87 -4.15 -6.64
N ASP A 132 -2.98 -4.91 -7.74
CA ASP A 132 -2.13 -6.07 -8.01
C ASP A 132 -0.64 -5.68 -8.12
N GLN A 133 -0.35 -4.61 -8.86
CA GLN A 133 1.02 -4.09 -8.96
C GLN A 133 1.53 -3.61 -7.59
N MET A 134 0.69 -2.94 -6.81
CA MET A 134 1.03 -2.47 -5.47
C MET A 134 1.32 -3.64 -4.53
N TYR A 135 0.52 -4.71 -4.60
CA TYR A 135 0.74 -5.93 -3.84
C TYR A 135 2.09 -6.59 -4.18
N ALA A 136 2.42 -6.71 -5.48
CA ALA A 136 3.70 -7.27 -5.93
C ALA A 136 4.91 -6.42 -5.46
N LEU A 137 4.78 -5.08 -5.51
CA LEU A 137 5.81 -4.16 -5.02
C LEU A 137 5.98 -4.26 -3.50
N ASN A 138 4.89 -4.34 -2.74
CA ASN A 138 4.94 -4.54 -1.28
C ASN A 138 5.70 -5.81 -0.94
N GLN A 139 5.34 -6.94 -1.57
CA GLN A 139 6.05 -8.21 -1.35
C GLN A 139 7.55 -8.10 -1.62
N THR A 140 7.93 -7.40 -2.70
CA THR A 140 9.34 -7.20 -3.06
C THR A 140 10.07 -6.38 -1.99
N TYR A 141 9.53 -5.22 -1.61
CA TYR A 141 10.14 -4.37 -0.59
C TYR A 141 10.18 -5.03 0.78
N TYR A 142 9.16 -5.83 1.09
CA TYR A 142 9.07 -6.60 2.32
C TYR A 142 10.17 -7.64 2.40
N LYS A 143 10.41 -8.36 1.31
CA LYS A 143 11.52 -9.33 1.21
C LYS A 143 12.86 -8.64 1.33
N GLU A 144 13.11 -7.58 0.55
CA GLU A 144 14.35 -6.80 0.62
C GLU A 144 14.62 -6.34 2.08
N LEU A 145 13.64 -5.69 2.71
CA LEU A 145 13.78 -5.20 4.08
C LEU A 145 13.99 -6.35 5.09
N SER A 146 13.31 -7.48 4.91
CA SER A 146 13.48 -8.68 5.75
C SER A 146 14.90 -9.26 5.64
N MET A 147 15.48 -9.29 4.44
CA MET A 147 16.85 -9.73 4.22
C MET A 147 17.86 -8.81 4.93
N TYR A 148 17.69 -7.49 4.85
CA TYR A 148 18.53 -6.53 5.59
C TYR A 148 18.41 -6.71 7.11
N ILE A 149 17.20 -6.91 7.63
CA ILE A 149 17.00 -7.16 9.07
C ILE A 149 17.72 -8.45 9.49
N LEU A 150 17.57 -9.52 8.71
CA LEU A 150 18.17 -10.82 9.02
C LEU A 150 19.71 -10.76 8.98
N ALA A 151 20.28 -10.15 7.94
CA ALA A 151 21.72 -9.97 7.82
C ALA A 151 22.28 -9.12 8.97
N GLY A 152 21.58 -8.04 9.33
CA GLY A 152 21.96 -7.18 10.45
C GLY A 152 21.97 -7.93 11.78
N LYS A 153 20.92 -8.72 12.05
CA LYS A 153 20.85 -9.58 13.25
C LYS A 153 21.99 -10.59 13.31
N LYS A 154 22.32 -11.23 12.19
CA LYS A 154 23.46 -12.17 12.12
C LYS A 154 24.78 -11.48 12.42
N LYS A 155 25.03 -10.31 11.84
CA LYS A 155 26.25 -9.53 12.11
C LYS A 155 26.32 -9.09 13.58
N ILE A 156 25.23 -8.60 14.16
CA ILE A 156 25.13 -8.25 15.59
C ILE A 156 25.48 -9.45 16.47
N GLN A 157 24.90 -10.61 16.18
CA GLN A 157 25.16 -11.83 16.93
C GLN A 157 26.64 -12.23 16.84
N HIS A 158 27.24 -12.19 15.65
CA HIS A 158 28.65 -12.47 15.47
C HIS A 158 29.53 -11.52 16.29
N MET A 159 29.29 -10.20 16.18
CA MET A 159 30.07 -9.20 16.92
C MET A 159 29.93 -9.38 18.44
N LYS A 160 28.76 -9.74 18.94
CA LYS A 160 28.53 -9.96 20.38
C LYS A 160 29.16 -11.24 20.90
N THR A 161 29.28 -12.28 20.07
CA THR A 161 29.72 -13.61 20.50
C THR A 161 31.17 -13.93 20.14
N VAL A 162 31.75 -13.18 19.21
CA VAL A 162 33.11 -13.39 18.69
C VAL A 162 33.94 -12.13 18.87
N ASP A 163 33.64 -11.07 18.11
CA ASP A 163 34.52 -9.89 18.00
C ASP A 163 34.68 -9.12 19.32
N LEU A 164 33.59 -8.83 20.02
CA LEU A 164 33.61 -8.08 21.28
C LEU A 164 34.29 -8.87 22.42
N PRO A 165 33.98 -10.16 22.65
CA PRO A 165 34.71 -10.97 23.62
C PRO A 165 36.22 -11.04 23.36
N GLU A 166 36.63 -11.12 22.09
CA GLU A 166 38.06 -11.13 21.72
C GLU A 166 38.75 -9.81 22.08
N LEU A 167 38.12 -8.68 21.77
CA LEU A 167 38.63 -7.35 22.14
C LEU A 167 38.68 -7.14 23.66
N GLN A 168 37.65 -7.61 24.38
CA GLN A 168 37.61 -7.54 25.84
C GLN A 168 38.73 -8.37 26.48
N LYS A 169 38.96 -9.59 25.99
CA LYS A 169 40.05 -10.44 26.45
C LYS A 169 41.40 -9.78 26.19
N LYS A 170 41.61 -9.23 25.00
CA LYS A 170 42.85 -8.52 24.66
C LYS A 170 43.10 -7.32 25.58
N ALA A 171 42.07 -6.53 25.87
CA ALA A 171 42.17 -5.39 26.79
C ALA A 171 42.54 -5.83 28.22
N GLN A 172 42.00 -6.96 28.68
CA GLN A 172 42.33 -7.54 29.98
C GLN A 172 43.79 -8.04 30.02
N GLU A 173 44.25 -8.70 28.97
CA GLU A 173 45.62 -9.25 28.88
C GLU A 173 46.69 -8.16 28.73
N SER A 174 46.42 -7.11 27.94
CA SER A 174 47.38 -6.05 27.70
C SER A 174 47.40 -4.97 28.79
N GLY A 175 46.27 -4.76 29.48
CA GLY A 175 46.09 -3.67 30.44
C GLY A 175 46.16 -2.27 29.82
N SER A 176 46.16 -2.15 28.49
CA SER A 176 46.35 -0.88 27.80
C SER A 176 45.03 -0.08 27.70
N ALA A 177 45.12 1.24 27.87
CA ALA A 177 43.97 2.11 27.70
C ALA A 177 43.43 2.10 26.25
N GLU A 178 44.31 1.87 25.27
CA GLU A 178 43.93 1.79 23.86
C GLU A 178 43.07 0.56 23.54
N ASP A 179 43.45 -0.63 24.04
CA ASP A 179 42.66 -1.84 23.81
C ASP A 179 41.32 -1.79 24.57
N ALA A 180 41.32 -1.21 25.78
CA ALA A 180 40.08 -0.96 26.51
C ALA A 180 39.13 -0.03 25.73
N GLN A 181 39.68 1.01 25.09
CA GLN A 181 38.89 1.91 24.24
C GLN A 181 38.30 1.19 23.03
N LYS A 182 39.08 0.33 22.35
CA LYS A 182 38.58 -0.46 21.20
C LYS A 182 37.40 -1.35 21.58
N ALA A 183 37.45 -2.01 22.74
CA ALA A 183 36.34 -2.82 23.23
C ALA A 183 35.08 -1.98 23.53
N ASN A 184 35.26 -0.80 24.12
CA ASN A 184 34.16 0.14 24.39
C ASN A 184 33.54 0.69 23.09
N ASP A 185 34.38 1.06 22.12
CA ASP A 185 33.93 1.55 20.82
C ASP A 185 33.12 0.49 20.07
N MET A 186 33.60 -0.76 20.05
CA MET A 186 32.86 -1.90 19.48
C MET A 186 31.50 -2.08 20.15
N SER A 187 31.44 -2.05 21.49
CA SER A 187 30.19 -2.15 22.24
C SER A 187 29.18 -1.03 21.88
N ALA A 188 29.68 0.21 21.74
CA ALA A 188 28.88 1.35 21.31
C ALA A 188 28.38 1.20 19.86
N MET A 189 29.22 0.71 18.95
CA MET A 189 28.86 0.44 17.55
C MET A 189 27.78 -0.64 17.45
N ILE A 190 27.93 -1.75 18.18
CA ILE A 190 26.92 -2.80 18.28
C ILE A 190 25.58 -2.21 18.73
N THR A 191 25.58 -1.41 19.80
CA THR A 191 24.35 -0.79 20.34
C THR A 191 23.66 0.11 19.30
N ARG A 192 24.43 0.94 18.58
CA ARG A 192 23.89 1.79 17.52
C ARG A 192 23.31 0.97 16.36
N PHE A 193 24.01 -0.09 15.97
CA PHE A 193 23.56 -0.94 14.88
C PHE A 193 22.31 -1.75 15.25
N GLU A 194 22.20 -2.20 16.51
CA GLU A 194 20.98 -2.81 17.04
C GLU A 194 19.78 -1.87 16.96
N LYS A 195 19.95 -0.61 17.37
CA LYS A 195 18.91 0.40 17.23
C LYS A 195 18.47 0.55 15.77
N LYS A 196 19.43 0.67 14.84
CA LYS A 196 19.13 0.80 13.42
C LYS A 196 18.35 -0.42 12.88
N VAL A 197 18.78 -1.64 13.22
CA VAL A 197 18.09 -2.87 12.81
C VAL A 197 16.67 -2.92 13.39
N ASN A 198 16.48 -2.45 14.62
CA ASN A 198 15.15 -2.37 15.23
C ASN A 198 14.24 -1.35 14.54
N ASP A 199 14.76 -0.20 14.14
CA ASP A 199 14.00 0.80 13.36
C ASP A 199 13.52 0.23 12.02
N LEU A 200 14.35 -0.60 11.36
CA LEU A 200 13.96 -1.32 10.15
C LEU A 200 12.83 -2.33 10.42
N MET A 201 12.87 -3.05 11.57
CA MET A 201 11.79 -3.97 11.96
C MET A 201 10.48 -3.22 12.19
N LEU A 202 10.52 -2.07 12.86
CA LEU A 202 9.33 -1.26 13.10
C LEU A 202 8.72 -0.78 11.77
N THR A 203 9.57 -0.31 10.85
CA THR A 203 9.12 0.09 9.51
C THR A 203 8.43 -1.07 8.77
N ARG A 204 9.00 -2.28 8.84
CA ARG A 204 8.40 -3.49 8.25
C ARG A 204 7.04 -3.81 8.87
N MET A 205 6.90 -3.66 10.18
CA MET A 205 5.64 -3.95 10.89
C MET A 205 4.54 -2.96 10.50
N ILE A 206 4.86 -1.66 10.43
CA ILE A 206 3.91 -0.62 10.01
C ILE A 206 3.43 -0.90 8.58
N ALA A 207 4.35 -1.22 7.68
CA ALA A 207 4.01 -1.46 6.27
C ALA A 207 3.09 -2.65 6.02
N ILE A 208 3.14 -3.69 6.87
CA ILE A 208 2.17 -4.79 6.82
C ILE A 208 0.79 -4.29 7.24
N GLN A 209 0.71 -3.45 8.28
CA GLN A 209 -0.55 -2.96 8.83
C GLN A 209 -1.23 -1.93 7.92
N THR A 210 -0.45 -1.17 7.15
CA THR A 210 -0.94 -0.15 6.22
C THR A 210 -1.13 -0.66 4.79
N ALA A 211 -0.76 -1.91 4.50
CA ALA A 211 -0.98 -2.51 3.19
C ALA A 211 -2.49 -2.60 2.88
N PRO A 212 -2.91 -2.34 1.63
CA PRO A 212 -4.30 -2.49 1.25
C PRO A 212 -4.70 -3.99 1.37
N GLN A 213 -5.80 -4.26 2.07
CA GLN A 213 -6.39 -5.61 2.19
C GLN A 213 -7.45 -5.85 1.13
#